data_AF-A0A7X9BK27-F1
#
_entry.id   AF-A0A7X9BK27-F1
#
_cell.length_a   1.000
_cell.length_b   1.000
_cell.length_c   1.000
_cell.angle_alpha   90.00
_cell.angle_beta   90.00
_cell.angle_gamma   90.00
#
_symmetry.space_group_name_H-M   'P 1'
#
loop_
_entity.id
_entity.type
_entity.pdbx_description
1 polymer ?
#
loop_
_entity_poly.entity_id
_entity_poly.type
_entity_poly.pdbx_seq_one_letter_code
_entity_poly.pdbx_strand_id
1 'polypeptide(L)'
;MKDRLGFSNKRTPFFTAMPLEIMFLYVILLLVLCVISVFLITKISKNAENTYANLVSDQIYEYKTDYLKDTVENAIATFDGIQKNVQDQLNNEQSFFLEKVSELVSYSGKDPHLVTRVIQSVLLPEHLFLHISNVQSKQVFFSTIPKNVQDGNVLFTKRAIVENYLIEVSYSQSYLYAEFLSRVHSFLHSQVFS
;
A
#
# COMPACT_ATOMS: atom_id res chain seq x y z
N MET A 1 -9.93 -90.25 -37.71
CA MET A 1 -8.58 -89.76 -37.32
C MET A 1 -8.73 -88.38 -36.71
N LYS A 2 -8.25 -88.21 -35.47
CA LYS A 2 -7.79 -86.95 -34.81
C LYS A 2 -8.79 -85.78 -34.65
N ASP A 3 -8.97 -85.09 -33.54
CA ASP A 3 -8.41 -85.09 -32.18
C ASP A 3 -9.45 -84.39 -31.27
N ARG A 4 -9.83 -84.98 -30.13
CA ARG A 4 -10.48 -84.24 -29.03
C ARG A 4 -9.43 -84.02 -27.94
N LEU A 5 -8.80 -82.84 -27.96
CA LEU A 5 -8.00 -82.34 -26.85
C LEU A 5 -8.93 -81.99 -25.68
N GLY A 6 -9.24 -83.00 -24.87
CA GLY A 6 -9.83 -82.78 -23.55
C GLY A 6 -8.77 -82.21 -22.62
N PHE A 7 -8.77 -80.89 -22.41
CA PHE A 7 -8.04 -80.28 -21.31
C PHE A 7 -8.67 -80.71 -19.98
N SER A 8 -8.13 -81.78 -19.40
CA SER A 8 -8.39 -82.16 -18.01
C SER A 8 -7.68 -81.14 -17.09
N ASN A 9 -8.34 -80.04 -16.78
CA ASN A 9 -7.90 -79.11 -15.74
C ASN A 9 -8.30 -79.67 -14.35
N LYS A 10 -7.58 -80.68 -13.87
CA LYS A 10 -7.67 -81.10 -12.46
C LYS A 10 -6.86 -80.10 -11.62
N ARG A 11 -7.46 -78.95 -11.29
CA ARG A 11 -7.02 -78.19 -10.12
C ARG A 11 -7.52 -78.95 -8.89
N THR A 12 -6.65 -79.71 -8.25
CA THR A 12 -6.88 -80.11 -6.86
C THR A 12 -6.91 -78.84 -6.01
N PRO A 13 -7.92 -78.63 -5.17
CA PRO A 13 -7.95 -77.47 -4.29
C PRO A 13 -6.75 -77.56 -3.34
N PHE A 14 -5.93 -76.51 -3.32
CA PHE A 14 -4.71 -76.41 -2.50
C PHE A 14 -4.98 -76.64 -0.98
N PHE A 15 -6.25 -76.56 -0.58
CA PHE A 15 -6.71 -76.72 0.80
C PHE A 15 -7.02 -78.15 1.25
N THR A 16 -7.13 -79.15 0.36
CA THR A 16 -7.54 -80.52 0.77
C THR A 16 -6.39 -81.46 1.13
N ALA A 17 -5.15 -80.99 1.15
CA ALA A 17 -3.96 -81.83 1.41
C ALA A 17 -2.94 -81.19 2.37
N MET A 18 -3.35 -80.20 3.17
CA MET A 18 -2.49 -79.63 4.21
C MET A 18 -2.96 -80.08 5.61
N PRO A 19 -2.04 -80.44 6.52
CA PRO A 19 -2.36 -80.69 7.91
C PRO A 19 -3.11 -79.51 8.52
N LEU A 20 -4.14 -79.79 9.33
CA LEU A 20 -5.01 -78.79 9.94
C LEU A 20 -4.22 -77.67 10.66
N GLU A 21 -3.09 -78.03 11.28
CA GLU A 21 -2.18 -77.11 11.98
C GLU A 21 -1.52 -76.08 11.04
N ILE A 22 -1.15 -76.49 9.82
CA ILE A 22 -0.53 -75.61 8.82
C ILE A 22 -1.57 -74.66 8.22
N MET A 23 -2.81 -75.14 8.00
CA MET A 23 -3.92 -74.26 7.60
C MET A 23 -4.22 -73.21 8.67
N PHE A 24 -4.22 -73.59 9.94
CA PHE A 24 -4.47 -72.66 11.05
C PHE A 24 -3.38 -71.57 11.15
N LEU A 25 -2.10 -71.96 11.03
CA LEU A 25 -0.98 -71.03 10.96
C LEU A 25 -1.09 -70.07 9.76
N TYR A 26 -1.51 -70.56 8.60
CA TYR A 26 -1.71 -69.73 7.41
C TYR A 26 -2.83 -68.70 7.59
N VAL A 27 -3.96 -69.10 8.20
CA VAL A 27 -5.07 -68.19 8.53
C VAL A 27 -4.62 -67.12 9.53
N ILE A 28 -3.87 -67.49 10.57
CA ILE A 28 -3.30 -66.53 11.52
C ILE A 28 -2.38 -65.55 10.82
N LEU A 29 -1.46 -66.03 9.98
CA LEU A 29 -0.55 -65.17 9.23
C LEU A 29 -1.30 -64.18 8.33
N LEU A 30 -2.36 -64.65 7.65
CA LEU A 30 -3.18 -63.82 6.76
C LEU A 30 -3.96 -62.76 7.55
N LEU A 31 -4.47 -63.09 8.73
CA LEU A 31 -5.10 -62.13 9.65
C LEU A 31 -4.10 -61.08 10.16
N VAL A 32 -2.90 -61.50 10.56
CA VAL A 32 -1.84 -60.60 11.01
C VAL A 32 -1.42 -59.65 9.89
N LEU A 33 -1.24 -60.15 8.66
CA LEU A 33 -0.92 -59.32 7.50
C LEU A 33 -2.05 -58.35 7.16
N CYS A 34 -3.31 -58.76 7.33
CA CYS A 34 -4.48 -57.90 7.13
C CYS A 34 -4.52 -56.75 8.16
N VAL A 35 -4.26 -57.03 9.43
CA VAL A 35 -4.21 -55.99 10.46
C VAL A 35 -3.04 -55.02 10.23
N ILE A 36 -1.87 -55.53 9.83
CA ILE A 36 -0.70 -54.71 9.49
C ILE A 36 -0.99 -53.83 8.27
N SER A 37 -1.66 -54.35 7.24
CA SER A 37 -1.98 -53.56 6.05
C SER A 37 -2.96 -52.43 6.36
N VAL A 38 -4.02 -52.70 7.12
CA VAL A 38 -4.98 -51.66 7.57
C VAL A 38 -4.27 -50.61 8.43
N PHE A 39 -3.38 -51.03 9.34
CA PHE A 39 -2.63 -50.09 10.18
C PHE A 39 -1.69 -49.20 9.35
N LEU A 40 -0.96 -49.77 8.39
CA LEU A 40 -0.07 -49.03 7.50
C LEU A 40 -0.85 -48.05 6.62
N ILE A 41 -1.97 -48.48 6.01
CA ILE A 41 -2.83 -47.63 5.19
C ILE A 41 -3.36 -46.45 6.02
N THR A 42 -3.83 -46.72 7.24
CA THR A 42 -4.35 -45.66 8.13
C THR A 42 -3.26 -44.66 8.50
N LYS A 43 -2.04 -45.13 8.78
CA LYS A 43 -0.90 -44.27 9.12
C LYS A 43 -0.45 -43.42 7.94
N ILE A 44 -0.41 -43.99 6.73
CA ILE A 44 -0.06 -43.28 5.49
C ILE A 44 -1.14 -42.25 5.15
N SER A 45 -2.43 -42.59 5.25
CA SER A 45 -3.55 -41.67 5.00
C SER A 45 -3.46 -40.44 5.92
N LYS A 46 -3.30 -40.65 7.23
CA LYS A 46 -3.17 -39.54 8.19
C LYS A 46 -1.94 -38.66 7.91
N ASN A 47 -0.81 -39.27 7.52
CA ASN A 47 0.39 -38.51 7.20
C ASN A 47 0.23 -37.71 5.89
N ALA A 48 -0.47 -38.27 4.90
CA ALA A 48 -0.82 -37.57 3.68
C ALA A 48 -1.78 -36.41 3.98
N GLU A 49 -2.86 -36.65 4.72
CA GLU A 49 -3.83 -35.62 5.14
C GLU A 49 -3.15 -34.46 5.87
N ASN A 50 -2.24 -34.74 6.81
CA ASN A 50 -1.49 -33.69 7.51
C ASN A 50 -0.55 -32.92 6.56
N THR A 51 0.15 -33.62 5.66
CA THR A 51 1.02 -32.97 4.66
C THR A 51 0.21 -32.08 3.72
N TYR A 52 -0.95 -32.55 3.25
CA TYR A 52 -1.86 -31.76 2.40
C TYR A 52 -2.43 -30.55 3.16
N ALA A 53 -2.87 -30.73 4.41
CA ALA A 53 -3.38 -29.64 5.23
C ALA A 53 -2.32 -28.55 5.45
N ASN A 54 -1.07 -28.95 5.72
CA ASN A 54 0.04 -28.01 5.88
C ASN A 54 0.36 -27.29 4.57
N LEU A 55 0.48 -28.01 3.45
CA LEU A 55 0.75 -27.40 2.14
C LEU A 55 -0.34 -26.40 1.71
N VAL A 56 -1.62 -26.74 1.92
CA VAL A 56 -2.74 -25.85 1.62
C VAL A 56 -2.74 -24.65 2.57
N SER A 57 -2.46 -24.86 3.85
CA SER A 57 -2.35 -23.77 4.83
C SER A 57 -1.21 -22.81 4.47
N ASP A 58 -0.03 -23.34 4.13
CA ASP A 58 1.15 -22.56 3.75
C ASP A 58 0.87 -21.76 2.48
N GLN A 59 0.28 -22.39 1.45
CA GLN A 59 -0.11 -21.70 0.20
C GLN A 59 -1.17 -20.62 0.42
N ILE A 60 -2.19 -20.89 1.25
CA ILE A 60 -3.22 -19.89 1.57
C ILE A 60 -2.60 -18.73 2.37
N TYR A 61 -1.69 -19.02 3.29
CA TYR A 61 -1.02 -18.01 4.09
C TYR A 61 -0.07 -17.15 3.25
N GLU A 62 0.73 -17.77 2.39
CA GLU A 62 1.64 -17.10 1.45
C GLU A 62 0.84 -16.23 0.47
N TYR A 63 -0.20 -16.79 -0.17
CA TYR A 63 -1.08 -16.03 -1.07
C TYR A 63 -1.74 -14.84 -0.38
N LYS A 64 -2.28 -15.02 0.84
CA LYS A 64 -2.89 -13.92 1.60
C LYS A 64 -1.87 -12.86 1.99
N THR A 65 -0.66 -13.28 2.34
CA THR A 65 0.42 -12.37 2.75
C THR A 65 0.90 -11.55 1.55
N ASP A 66 1.15 -12.20 0.42
CA ASP A 66 1.58 -11.53 -0.81
C ASP A 66 0.51 -10.61 -1.36
N TYR A 67 -0.76 -11.07 -1.40
CA TYR A 67 -1.87 -10.23 -1.81
C TYR A 67 -2.03 -8.99 -0.92
N LEU A 68 -1.90 -9.16 0.41
CA LEU A 68 -2.00 -8.05 1.36
C LEU A 68 -0.82 -7.10 1.18
N LYS A 69 0.39 -7.64 0.99
CA LYS A 69 1.61 -6.87 0.75
C LYS A 69 1.46 -6.02 -0.52
N ASP A 70 1.09 -6.63 -1.64
CA ASP A 70 0.90 -5.93 -2.92
C ASP A 70 -0.19 -4.86 -2.80
N THR A 71 -1.28 -5.16 -2.09
CA THR A 71 -2.38 -4.20 -1.86
C THR A 71 -1.90 -3.00 -1.04
N VAL A 72 -1.15 -3.24 0.04
CA VAL A 72 -0.61 -2.19 0.91
C VAL A 72 0.44 -1.36 0.16
N GLU A 73 1.35 -1.99 -0.57
CA GLU A 73 2.38 -1.29 -1.36
C GLU A 73 1.74 -0.40 -2.44
N ASN A 74 0.73 -0.90 -3.15
CA ASN A 74 -0.02 -0.10 -4.13
C ASN A 74 -0.78 1.07 -3.49
N ALA A 75 -1.37 0.86 -2.31
CA ALA A 75 -2.05 1.92 -1.58
C ALA A 75 -1.08 3.01 -1.11
N ILE A 76 0.08 2.63 -0.58
CA ILE A 76 1.16 3.55 -0.20
C ILE A 76 1.61 4.36 -1.43
N ALA A 77 1.93 3.69 -2.54
CA ALA A 77 2.34 4.37 -3.77
C ALA A 77 1.29 5.36 -4.29
N THR A 78 0.01 5.02 -4.15
CA THR A 78 -1.10 5.90 -4.52
C THR A 78 -1.15 7.13 -3.60
N PHE A 79 -1.06 6.94 -2.28
CA PHE A 79 -1.08 8.05 -1.33
C PHE A 79 0.15 8.96 -1.47
N ASP A 80 1.33 8.39 -1.69
CA ASP A 80 2.55 9.15 -2.01
C ASP A 80 2.35 9.99 -3.29
N GLY A 81 1.70 9.41 -4.31
CA GLY A 81 1.32 10.11 -5.53
C GLY A 81 0.38 11.28 -5.27
N ILE A 82 -0.66 11.09 -4.44
CA ILE A 82 -1.60 12.16 -4.04
C ILE A 82 -0.86 13.27 -3.29
N GLN A 83 -0.03 12.90 -2.30
CA GLN A 83 0.74 13.87 -1.51
C GLN A 83 1.64 14.72 -2.40
N LYS A 84 2.37 14.09 -3.33
CA LYS A 84 3.22 14.80 -4.28
C LYS A 84 2.42 15.75 -5.17
N ASN A 85 1.27 15.31 -5.69
CA ASN A 85 0.43 16.14 -6.54
C ASN A 85 -0.10 17.38 -5.79
N VAL A 86 -0.57 17.22 -4.54
CA VAL A 86 -0.98 18.34 -3.69
C VAL A 86 0.18 19.32 -3.51
N GLN A 87 1.37 18.80 -3.19
CA GLN A 87 2.53 19.65 -2.97
C GLN A 87 2.96 20.39 -4.25
N ASP A 88 2.95 19.72 -5.40
CA ASP A 88 3.26 20.34 -6.69
C ASP A 88 2.25 21.43 -7.05
N GLN A 89 0.95 21.19 -6.82
CA GLN A 89 -0.10 22.19 -7.04
C GLN A 89 0.12 23.44 -6.18
N LEU A 90 0.37 23.27 -4.87
CA LEU A 90 0.62 24.39 -3.96
C LEU A 90 1.92 25.13 -4.32
N ASN A 91 2.96 24.40 -4.71
CA ASN A 91 4.22 25.00 -5.15
C ASN A 91 4.05 25.83 -6.43
N ASN A 92 3.21 25.38 -7.36
CA ASN A 92 2.90 26.11 -8.59
C ASN A 92 2.07 27.37 -8.29
N GLU A 93 1.08 27.24 -7.43
CA GLU A 93 0.25 28.37 -6.97
C GLU A 93 1.11 29.44 -6.28
N GLN A 94 2.00 29.03 -5.36
CA GLN A 94 2.97 29.94 -4.75
C GLN A 94 3.85 30.65 -5.78
N SER A 95 4.36 29.92 -6.78
CA SER A 95 5.18 30.51 -7.83
C SER A 95 4.42 31.54 -8.65
N PHE A 96 3.17 31.25 -9.01
CA PHE A 96 2.31 32.17 -9.73
C PHE A 96 2.08 33.46 -8.93
N PHE A 97 1.71 33.36 -7.64
CA PHE A 97 1.51 34.55 -6.81
C PHE A 97 2.79 35.32 -6.55
N LEU A 98 3.92 34.62 -6.37
CA LEU A 98 5.22 35.25 -6.20
C LEU A 98 5.60 36.09 -7.43
N GLU A 99 5.38 35.55 -8.63
CA GLU A 99 5.61 36.27 -9.89
C GLU A 99 4.71 37.52 -9.98
N LYS A 100 3.42 37.39 -9.72
CA LYS A 100 2.48 38.53 -9.81
C LYS A 100 2.72 39.61 -8.78
N VAL A 101 3.02 39.24 -7.55
CA VAL A 101 3.39 40.23 -6.52
C VAL A 101 4.73 40.88 -6.88
N SER A 102 5.69 40.13 -7.42
CA SER A 102 6.98 40.67 -7.88
C SER A 102 6.80 41.68 -9.02
N GLU A 103 5.96 41.37 -10.01
CA GLU A 103 5.59 42.31 -11.09
C GLU A 103 5.00 43.60 -10.51
N LEU A 104 4.02 43.48 -9.61
CA LEU A 104 3.36 44.63 -8.98
C LEU A 104 4.34 45.51 -8.20
N VAL A 105 5.24 44.89 -7.42
CA VAL A 105 6.27 45.62 -6.67
C VAL A 105 7.27 46.30 -7.62
N SER A 106 7.64 45.66 -8.73
CA SER A 106 8.51 46.26 -9.75
C SER A 106 7.90 47.53 -10.35
N TYR A 107 6.59 47.50 -10.68
CA TYR A 107 5.89 48.69 -11.22
C TYR A 107 5.75 49.83 -10.20
N SER A 108 5.65 49.50 -8.91
CA SER A 108 5.39 50.47 -7.84
C SER A 108 6.64 50.90 -7.05
N GLY A 109 7.79 50.25 -7.27
CA GLY A 109 8.95 50.16 -6.38
C GLY A 109 9.67 51.45 -6.00
N LYS A 110 9.26 52.61 -6.52
CA LYS A 110 9.81 53.92 -6.15
C LYS A 110 9.12 54.56 -4.94
N ASP A 111 7.89 54.16 -4.61
CA ASP A 111 7.12 54.69 -3.49
C ASP A 111 6.64 53.56 -2.55
N PRO A 112 7.22 53.44 -1.33
CA PRO A 112 6.82 52.42 -0.35
C PRO A 112 5.33 52.47 0.04
N HIS A 113 4.71 53.65 0.02
CA HIS A 113 3.28 53.80 0.33
C HIS A 113 2.40 53.25 -0.79
N LEU A 114 2.81 53.45 -2.04
CA LEU A 114 2.12 52.90 -3.21
C LEU A 114 2.25 51.38 -3.24
N VAL A 115 3.46 50.86 -3.00
CA VAL A 115 3.75 49.42 -2.89
C VAL A 115 2.82 48.78 -1.84
N THR A 116 2.78 49.34 -0.63
CA THR A 116 1.92 48.83 0.46
C THR A 116 0.44 48.82 0.08
N ARG A 117 -0.06 49.90 -0.54
CA ARG A 117 -1.47 49.99 -0.97
C ARG A 117 -1.81 48.97 -2.06
N VAL A 118 -0.93 48.79 -3.05
CA VAL A 118 -1.11 47.82 -4.13
C VAL A 118 -1.11 46.40 -3.57
N ILE A 119 -0.17 46.07 -2.68
CA ILE A 119 -0.11 44.75 -2.03
C ILE A 119 -1.37 44.46 -1.21
N GLN A 120 -1.86 45.44 -0.43
CA GLN A 120 -3.10 45.29 0.34
C GLN A 120 -4.33 45.04 -0.53
N SER A 121 -4.28 45.45 -1.80
CA SER A 121 -5.36 45.18 -2.76
C SER A 121 -5.27 43.81 -3.43
N VAL A 122 -4.17 43.07 -3.25
CA VAL A 122 -4.02 41.71 -3.77
C VAL A 122 -4.89 40.76 -2.96
N LEU A 123 -5.88 40.17 -3.63
CA LEU A 123 -6.68 39.06 -3.10
C LEU A 123 -5.82 37.79 -3.11
N LEU A 124 -5.24 37.47 -1.96
CA LEU A 124 -4.57 36.19 -1.73
C LEU A 124 -5.58 35.13 -1.31
N PRO A 125 -5.44 33.89 -1.80
CA PRO A 125 -6.13 32.74 -1.22
C PRO A 125 -5.86 32.64 0.29
N GLU A 126 -6.87 32.21 1.05
CA GLU A 126 -6.80 32.19 2.53
C GLU A 126 -5.66 31.33 3.08
N HIS A 127 -5.24 30.31 2.32
CA HIS A 127 -4.17 29.39 2.70
C HIS A 127 -2.76 29.88 2.37
N LEU A 128 -2.64 30.97 1.61
CA LEU A 128 -1.38 31.60 1.26
C LEU A 128 -1.10 32.80 2.16
N PHE A 129 0.12 32.86 2.65
CA PHE A 129 0.65 33.99 3.40
C PHE A 129 1.62 34.77 2.53
N LEU A 130 1.55 36.09 2.62
CA LEU A 130 2.46 37.00 1.96
C LEU A 130 3.21 37.79 3.02
N HIS A 131 4.53 37.84 2.89
CA HIS A 131 5.40 38.65 3.72
C HIS A 131 6.33 39.48 2.82
N ILE A 132 6.36 40.78 3.07
CA ILE A 132 7.17 41.73 2.30
C ILE A 132 7.95 42.61 3.26
N SER A 133 9.27 42.61 3.10
CA SER A 133 10.19 43.38 3.92
C SER A 133 11.24 44.09 3.08
N ASN A 134 11.83 45.14 3.65
CA ASN A 134 13.00 45.77 3.05
C ASN A 134 14.22 44.86 3.22
N VAL A 135 14.99 44.64 2.15
CA VAL A 135 16.20 43.82 2.21
C VAL A 135 17.28 44.46 3.11
N GLN A 136 17.41 45.78 3.07
CA GLN A 136 18.48 46.51 3.77
C GLN A 136 18.08 46.83 5.22
N SER A 137 16.92 47.45 5.43
CA SER A 137 16.49 47.87 6.77
C SER A 137 15.83 46.75 7.57
N LYS A 138 15.50 45.61 6.93
CA LYS A 138 14.70 44.51 7.50
C LYS A 138 13.32 44.94 8.02
N GLN A 139 12.87 46.16 7.67
CA GLN A 139 11.56 46.64 8.05
C GLN A 139 10.48 45.84 7.31
N VAL A 140 9.52 45.31 8.06
CA VAL A 140 8.35 44.64 7.48
C VAL A 140 7.35 45.69 7.00
N PHE A 141 6.98 45.63 5.73
CA PHE A 141 5.97 46.51 5.14
C PHE A 141 4.58 45.88 5.16
N PHE A 142 4.54 44.57 4.97
CA PHE A 142 3.30 43.83 4.90
C PHE A 142 3.51 42.38 5.34
N SER A 143 2.55 41.84 6.09
CA SER A 143 2.53 40.43 6.47
C SER A 143 1.10 39.99 6.70
N THR A 144 0.69 38.91 6.04
CA THR A 144 -0.56 38.19 6.37
C THR A 144 -0.30 36.95 7.23
N ILE A 145 0.96 36.67 7.59
CA ILE A 145 1.30 35.50 8.40
C ILE A 145 0.66 35.66 9.79
N PRO A 146 -0.26 34.76 10.19
CA PRO A 146 -0.87 34.81 11.52
C PRO A 146 0.21 34.58 12.57
N LYS A 147 0.16 35.32 13.69
CA LYS A 147 1.11 35.15 14.80
C LYS A 147 1.19 33.70 15.28
N ASN A 148 0.06 33.02 15.30
CA ASN A 148 -0.08 31.62 15.72
C ASN A 148 0.70 30.62 14.82
N VAL A 149 0.98 30.99 13.56
CA VAL A 149 1.76 30.18 12.62
C VAL A 149 3.26 30.40 12.81
N GLN A 150 3.66 31.55 13.37
CA GLN A 150 5.07 31.89 13.63
C GLN A 150 5.67 31.12 14.82
N ASP A 151 4.82 30.61 15.74
CA ASP A 151 5.25 30.01 17.01
C ASP A 151 5.48 28.48 16.97
N GLY A 152 5.47 27.84 15.81
CA GLY A 152 5.81 26.41 15.73
C GLY A 152 5.40 25.64 14.48
N ASN A 153 4.71 26.27 13.51
CA ASN A 153 4.33 25.60 12.27
C ASN A 153 5.41 25.79 11.20
N VAL A 154 5.82 24.69 10.56
CA VAL A 154 6.72 24.73 9.41
C VAL A 154 5.99 25.42 8.25
N LEU A 155 6.62 26.47 7.72
CA LEU A 155 6.16 27.18 6.53
C LEU A 155 7.00 26.75 5.33
N PHE A 156 6.32 26.39 4.24
CA PHE A 156 6.96 26.21 2.94
C PHE A 156 6.93 27.56 2.25
N THR A 157 8.10 28.15 2.00
CA THR A 157 8.22 29.52 1.51
C THR A 157 8.97 29.56 0.19
N LYS A 158 8.41 30.25 -0.80
CA LYS A 158 9.14 30.73 -1.97
C LYS A 158 9.40 32.22 -1.83
N ARG A 159 10.56 32.65 -2.33
CA ARG A 159 11.03 34.03 -2.17
C ARG A 159 11.55 34.62 -3.48
N ALA A 160 11.34 35.92 -3.64
CA ALA A 160 11.90 36.72 -4.71
C ALA A 160 12.46 38.02 -4.11
N ILE A 161 13.53 38.53 -4.72
CA ILE A 161 14.07 39.85 -4.40
C ILE A 161 13.82 40.73 -5.62
N VAL A 162 13.10 41.83 -5.40
CA VAL A 162 12.76 42.82 -6.44
C VAL A 162 13.13 44.19 -5.90
N GLU A 163 14.03 44.89 -6.60
CA GLU A 163 14.60 46.15 -6.13
C GLU A 163 15.18 46.01 -4.71
N ASN A 164 14.59 46.71 -3.73
CA ASN A 164 14.99 46.67 -2.32
C ASN A 164 14.01 45.89 -1.43
N TYR A 165 13.13 45.09 -2.02
CA TYR A 165 12.09 44.32 -1.31
C TYR A 165 12.34 42.81 -1.41
N LEU A 166 12.24 42.13 -0.28
CA LEU A 166 12.13 40.69 -0.18
C LEU A 166 10.64 40.35 -0.14
N ILE A 167 10.21 39.51 -1.07
CA ILE A 167 8.83 39.05 -1.21
C ILE A 167 8.83 37.55 -0.91
N GLU A 168 8.01 37.14 0.05
CA GLU A 168 7.90 35.76 0.50
C GLU A 168 6.43 35.33 0.44
N VAL A 169 6.17 34.25 -0.31
CA VAL A 169 4.85 33.61 -0.37
C VAL A 169 4.97 32.24 0.27
N SER A 170 4.10 31.97 1.24
CA SER A 170 4.19 30.80 2.10
C SER A 170 2.84 30.08 2.26
N TYR A 171 2.87 28.77 2.50
CA TYR A 171 1.73 28.03 3.06
C TYR A 171 2.21 27.20 4.25
N SER A 172 1.29 26.81 5.13
CA SER A 172 1.62 26.01 6.32
C SER A 172 1.64 24.52 6.03
N GLN A 173 2.50 23.78 6.75
CA GLN A 173 2.48 22.31 6.73
C GLN A 173 1.11 21.75 7.16
N SER A 174 0.44 22.40 8.12
CA SER A 174 -0.90 21.99 8.55
C SER A 174 -1.91 22.03 7.39
N TYR A 175 -1.83 23.05 6.53
CA TYR A 175 -2.68 23.14 5.35
C TYR A 175 -2.36 22.07 4.31
N LEU A 176 -1.06 21.85 4.03
CA LEU A 176 -0.62 20.77 3.13
C LEU A 176 -1.18 19.41 3.57
N TYR A 177 -1.10 19.12 4.87
CA TYR A 177 -1.60 17.87 5.44
C TYR A 177 -3.13 17.78 5.37
N ALA A 178 -3.86 18.86 5.68
CA ALA A 178 -5.31 18.89 5.59
C ALA A 178 -5.81 18.67 4.15
N GLU A 179 -5.19 19.31 3.16
CA GLU A 179 -5.52 19.14 1.75
C GLU A 179 -5.21 17.72 1.26
N PHE A 180 -4.07 17.15 1.68
CA PHE A 180 -3.74 15.74 1.42
C PHE A 180 -4.82 14.80 1.98
N LEU A 181 -5.19 14.93 3.25
CA LEU A 181 -6.24 14.10 3.86
C LEU A 181 -7.59 14.25 3.16
N SER A 182 -7.96 15.47 2.77
CA SER A 182 -9.18 15.74 2.00
C SER A 182 -9.21 14.99 0.67
N ARG A 183 -8.07 14.95 -0.06
CA ARG A 183 -7.96 14.21 -1.32
C ARG A 183 -7.94 12.71 -1.13
N VAL A 184 -7.25 12.21 -0.11
CA VAL A 184 -7.29 10.78 0.24
C VAL A 184 -8.72 10.36 0.58
N HIS A 185 -9.43 11.14 1.41
CA HIS A 185 -10.82 10.85 1.75
C HIS A 185 -11.72 10.82 0.51
N SER A 186 -11.58 11.80 -0.38
CA SER A 186 -12.34 11.87 -1.64
C SER A 186 -12.02 10.68 -2.56
N PHE A 187 -10.74 10.30 -2.66
CA PHE A 187 -10.31 9.13 -3.42
C PHE A 187 -10.91 7.84 -2.86
N LEU A 188 -10.83 7.61 -1.55
CA LEU A 188 -11.40 6.43 -0.91
C LEU A 188 -12.92 6.36 -1.09
N HIS A 189 -13.61 7.49 -0.92
CA HIS A 189 -15.05 7.56 -1.18
C HIS A 189 -15.38 7.21 -2.63
N SER A 190 -14.58 7.67 -3.60
CA SER A 190 -14.79 7.31 -5.01
C SER A 190 -14.58 5.83 -5.30
N GLN A 191 -13.69 5.12 -4.57
CA GLN A 191 -13.44 3.69 -4.77
C GLN A 191 -14.52 2.80 -4.13
N VAL A 192 -15.13 3.25 -3.03
CA VAL A 192 -16.13 2.46 -2.28
C VAL A 192 -17.54 2.63 -2.85
N PHE A 193 -17.85 3.80 -3.40
CA PHE A 193 -19.21 4.16 -3.84
C PHE A 193 -19.36 4.33 -5.37
N SER A 194 -18.35 3.93 -6.16
CA SER A 194 -18.42 3.85 -7.63
C SER A 194 -19.14 2.61 -8.13
#